data_AF-A0A1D9QJ91-F1
#
_entry.id   AF-A0A1D9QJ91-F1
#
_cell.length_a   1.000
_cell.length_b   1.000
_cell.length_c   1.000
_cell.angle_alpha   90.00
_cell.angle_beta   90.00
_cell.angle_gamma   90.00
#
_symmetry.space_group_name_H-M   'P 1'
#
loop_
_entity.id
_entity.type
_entity.pdbx_description
1 polymer ?
#
loop_
_entity_poly.entity_id
_entity_poly.type
_entity_poly.pdbx_seq_one_letter_code
_entity_poly.pdbx_strand_id
1 'polypeptide(L)'
;MRWLGVYFDRRLSFLQHVKERTTKAMKVSAHIRSIARTVHGPPASYLRKAVIACVLPVALYGTEVWYAGMTKPGLGQHGPDRSMGMKAHLKLIDKVINTAARGTIPVYKTTPIVALIKEAGLPSGWVALEKAKLRFALRLQTVDFRNPLVRRLEPIIRRAGKRAGTPKSPTTRLQRLGRLIPETERPQLLRPHFSRECRTNPTKGFSKEEAALAFKEWWPQLPSEDYTIFSDGSERWVDSQHHVGYGYAIYHGRQRVAAGKGQIHETSHVFDAEAIGAWRGLEHLLNLTTDQPSGKIWLCIDSTSVIWCMRGNAPTTSQWAFHKCHRAMAKHDIEAKWSPGHMGIEGNEEADRLANDGAMGMMDRGLANTPTVSGVRSSYRELCTQAEDCWWGEARTTLSSTYSAWHPSYSTREPRELSLPRGVLHRLLAMRTGHGDFADYHRRFKHGDNQLRCTCGQEKEPFHFFKCPINNETRGQWPTAPRSAITTTWQTIMYIHKLLRAPDTFAELLRVSKFYTQVCPLY
;
A
#
# COMPACT_ATOMS: atom_id res chain seq x y z
N MET A 1 -2.20 18.07 32.18
CA MET A 1 -2.96 19.02 31.32
C MET A 1 -3.61 18.24 30.19
N ARG A 2 -4.83 18.60 29.75
CA ARG A 2 -5.46 18.03 28.54
C ARG A 2 -5.57 19.13 27.49
N TRP A 3 -5.04 18.88 26.28
CA TRP A 3 -5.06 19.84 25.17
C TRP A 3 -5.41 19.10 23.88
N LEU A 4 -6.43 19.58 23.14
CA LEU A 4 -6.94 18.93 21.92
C LEU A 4 -7.13 17.41 22.09
N GLY A 5 -7.63 16.97 23.25
CA GLY A 5 -7.84 15.55 23.54
C GLY A 5 -6.60 14.74 23.91
N VAL A 6 -5.39 15.30 23.90
CA VAL A 6 -4.16 14.64 24.36
C VAL A 6 -3.88 14.97 25.83
N TYR A 7 -3.55 13.94 26.62
CA TYR A 7 -3.19 14.10 28.03
C TYR A 7 -1.67 14.22 28.17
N PHE A 8 -1.23 15.38 28.65
CA PHE A 8 0.17 15.69 28.95
C PHE A 8 0.42 15.46 30.44
N ASP A 9 1.29 14.49 30.74
CA ASP A 9 1.82 14.21 32.06
C ASP A 9 3.10 15.02 32.34
N ARG A 10 3.44 15.23 33.62
CA ARG A 10 4.60 16.06 34.03
C ARG A 10 5.92 15.64 33.39
N ARG A 11 6.09 14.34 33.12
CA ARG A 11 7.31 13.76 32.53
C ARG A 11 7.25 13.62 31.01
N LEU A 12 6.14 14.03 30.37
CA LEU A 12 5.88 13.82 28.94
C LEU A 12 6.11 12.37 28.49
N SER A 13 5.75 11.42 29.36
CA SER A 13 5.78 9.99 29.04
C SER A 13 4.57 9.57 28.22
N PHE A 14 3.46 10.31 28.32
CA PHE A 14 2.18 10.03 27.64
C PHE A 14 1.54 8.68 28.01
N LEU A 15 1.99 8.02 29.08
CA LEU A 15 1.42 6.73 29.49
C LEU A 15 -0.05 6.87 29.93
N GLN A 16 -0.38 7.96 30.64
CA GLN A 16 -1.77 8.27 31.00
C GLN A 16 -2.65 8.45 29.75
N HIS A 17 -2.15 9.16 28.74
CA HIS A 17 -2.87 9.34 27.47
C HIS A 17 -3.16 8.00 26.80
N VAL A 18 -2.16 7.13 26.69
CA VAL A 18 -2.34 5.80 26.09
C VAL A 18 -3.30 4.94 26.90
N LYS A 19 -3.27 4.98 28.25
CA LYS A 19 -4.26 4.30 29.10
C LYS A 19 -5.68 4.77 28.79
N GLU A 20 -5.92 6.08 28.73
CA GLU A 20 -7.23 6.64 28.41
C GLU A 20 -7.73 6.20 27.02
N ARG A 21 -6.86 6.26 26.01
CA ARG A 21 -7.21 5.89 24.64
C ARG A 21 -7.45 4.40 24.48
N THR A 22 -6.61 3.56 25.09
CA THR A 22 -6.77 2.11 25.04
C THR A 22 -7.98 1.63 25.83
N THR A 23 -8.36 2.28 26.94
CA THR A 23 -9.63 2.01 27.64
C THR A 23 -10.84 2.29 26.76
N LYS A 24 -10.84 3.42 26.02
CA LYS A 24 -11.93 3.74 25.07
C LYS A 24 -11.98 2.75 23.92
N ALA A 25 -10.83 2.44 23.32
CA ALA A 25 -10.75 1.47 22.24
C ALA A 25 -11.16 0.06 22.70
N MET A 26 -10.85 -0.31 23.95
CA MET A 26 -11.25 -1.59 24.53
C MET A 26 -12.76 -1.77 24.59
N LYS A 27 -13.53 -0.70 24.88
CA LYS A 27 -15.01 -0.76 24.84
C LYS A 27 -15.52 -1.14 23.45
N VAL A 28 -14.93 -0.54 22.40
CA VAL A 28 -15.26 -0.85 21.01
C VAL A 28 -14.86 -2.29 20.65
N SER A 29 -13.65 -2.71 21.02
CA SER A 29 -13.18 -4.10 20.82
C SER A 29 -14.07 -5.12 21.52
N ALA A 30 -14.52 -4.83 22.75
CA ALA A 30 -15.41 -5.70 23.49
C ALA A 30 -16.79 -5.81 22.83
N HIS A 31 -17.32 -4.71 22.30
CA HIS A 31 -18.57 -4.71 21.55
C HIS A 31 -18.46 -5.56 20.27
N ILE A 32 -17.41 -5.37 19.46
CA ILE A 32 -17.14 -6.21 18.27
C ILE A 32 -17.09 -7.69 18.65
N ARG A 33 -16.43 -8.02 19.76
CA ARG A 33 -16.35 -9.40 20.25
C ARG A 33 -17.70 -9.94 20.74
N SER A 34 -18.57 -9.09 21.29
CA SER A 34 -19.89 -9.52 21.81
C SER A 34 -20.85 -9.98 20.71
N ILE A 35 -20.74 -9.42 19.50
CA ILE A 35 -21.58 -9.75 18.34
C ILE A 35 -21.01 -10.89 17.49
N ALA A 36 -19.79 -11.37 17.80
CA ALA A 36 -19.07 -12.36 17.03
C ALA A 36 -18.91 -13.67 17.84
N ARG A 37 -19.77 -14.65 17.54
CA ARG A 37 -19.72 -16.09 17.92
C ARG A 37 -18.39 -16.79 17.65
N THR A 38 -18.39 -18.13 17.64
CA THR A 38 -17.49 -18.97 16.81
C THR A 38 -18.18 -19.50 15.54
N VAL A 39 -19.48 -19.80 15.63
CA VAL A 39 -20.31 -20.24 14.50
C VAL A 39 -21.15 -19.11 13.86
N HIS A 40 -21.84 -18.29 14.67
CA HIS A 40 -22.74 -17.23 14.17
C HIS A 40 -22.19 -15.81 14.35
N GLY A 41 -22.46 -14.90 13.41
CA GLY A 41 -22.04 -13.50 13.48
C GLY A 41 -21.64 -12.95 12.11
N PRO A 42 -21.28 -11.66 12.05
CA PRO A 42 -20.91 -11.02 10.79
C PRO A 42 -19.67 -11.66 10.13
N PRO A 43 -19.54 -11.57 8.80
CA PRO A 43 -18.34 -11.98 8.07
C PRO A 43 -17.05 -11.37 8.67
N ALA A 44 -15.99 -12.17 8.73
CA ALA A 44 -14.73 -11.78 9.35
C ALA A 44 -14.07 -10.58 8.64
N SER A 45 -14.21 -10.48 7.31
CA SER A 45 -13.76 -9.33 6.51
C SER A 45 -14.38 -8.02 6.98
N TYR A 46 -15.68 -7.98 7.24
CA TYR A 46 -16.37 -6.79 7.75
C TYR A 46 -15.97 -6.44 9.18
N LEU A 47 -15.81 -7.44 10.06
CA LEU A 47 -15.33 -7.20 11.42
C LEU A 47 -13.89 -6.67 11.42
N ARG A 48 -13.04 -7.16 10.53
CA ARG A 48 -11.68 -6.65 10.33
C ARG A 48 -11.72 -5.19 9.90
N LYS A 49 -12.57 -4.85 8.92
CA LYS A 49 -12.78 -3.47 8.46
C LYS A 49 -13.26 -2.57 9.61
N ALA A 50 -14.18 -3.04 10.45
CA ALA A 50 -14.62 -2.32 11.64
C ALA A 50 -13.49 -2.09 12.66
N VAL A 51 -12.61 -3.08 12.89
CA VAL A 51 -11.44 -2.89 13.76
C VAL A 51 -10.49 -1.82 13.20
N ILE A 52 -10.20 -1.87 11.91
CA ILE A 52 -9.30 -0.90 11.25
C ILE A 52 -9.90 0.51 11.27
N ALA A 53 -11.22 0.65 11.07
CA ALA A 53 -11.89 1.94 10.99
C ALA A 53 -12.27 2.53 12.37
N CYS A 54 -12.55 1.70 13.38
CA CYS A 54 -13.16 2.17 14.63
C CYS A 54 -12.30 1.89 15.87
N VAL A 55 -11.45 0.86 15.88
CA VAL A 55 -10.61 0.52 17.04
C VAL A 55 -9.23 1.15 16.93
N LEU A 56 -8.52 0.93 15.82
CA LEU A 56 -7.16 1.43 15.63
C LEU A 56 -7.08 2.97 15.72
N PRO A 57 -7.97 3.77 15.10
CA PRO A 57 -7.88 5.22 15.19
C PRO A 57 -8.09 5.75 16.62
N VAL A 58 -8.92 5.06 17.42
CA VAL A 58 -9.13 5.42 18.84
C VAL A 58 -7.90 5.09 19.67
N ALA A 59 -7.32 3.89 19.49
CA ALA A 59 -6.15 3.43 20.23
C ALA A 59 -4.88 4.23 19.89
N LEU A 60 -4.70 4.60 18.61
CA LEU A 60 -3.53 5.29 18.09
C LEU A 60 -3.68 6.81 18.05
N TYR A 61 -4.73 7.36 18.66
CA TYR A 61 -4.98 8.79 18.64
C TYR A 61 -3.83 9.59 19.26
N GLY A 62 -3.30 10.56 18.50
CA GLY A 62 -2.24 11.46 18.94
C GLY A 62 -0.84 10.84 18.93
N THR A 63 -0.63 9.70 18.27
CA THR A 63 0.71 9.09 18.09
C THR A 63 1.75 10.05 17.55
N GLU A 64 1.34 11.02 16.72
CA GLU A 64 2.18 12.07 16.14
C GLU A 64 2.86 12.95 17.21
N VAL A 65 2.28 13.02 18.41
CA VAL A 65 2.80 13.82 19.53
C VAL A 65 3.82 13.04 20.35
N TRP A 66 3.55 11.76 20.60
CA TRP A 66 4.27 10.99 21.62
C TRP A 66 5.14 9.86 21.08
N TYR A 67 4.82 9.29 19.92
CA TYR A 67 5.54 8.16 19.34
C TYR A 67 6.53 8.61 18.27
N ALA A 68 7.81 8.27 18.44
CA ALA A 68 8.87 8.59 17.49
C ALA A 68 9.78 7.38 17.19
N GLY A 69 9.30 6.17 17.48
CA GLY A 69 10.07 4.92 17.43
C GLY A 69 10.40 4.36 18.82
N MET A 70 10.91 3.13 18.83
CA MET A 70 11.29 2.41 20.07
C MET A 70 12.65 2.85 20.61
N THR A 71 13.49 3.44 19.76
CA THR A 71 14.82 3.96 20.09
C THR A 71 14.93 5.44 19.76
N LYS A 72 15.95 6.08 20.34
CA LYS A 72 16.41 7.43 19.99
C LYS A 72 17.93 7.42 19.86
N PRO A 73 18.51 8.33 19.05
CA PRO A 73 19.96 8.46 18.97
C PRO A 73 20.61 8.63 20.34
N GLY A 74 21.75 7.98 20.54
CA GLY A 74 22.59 8.14 21.73
C GLY A 74 23.12 9.57 21.89
N LEU A 75 23.69 9.87 23.06
CA LEU A 75 24.45 11.12 23.26
C LEU A 75 25.80 10.97 22.52
N GLY A 76 25.97 11.71 21.42
CA GLY A 76 27.19 11.68 20.58
C GLY A 76 26.92 11.14 19.16
N GLN A 77 27.77 11.50 18.19
CA GLN A 77 27.61 11.09 16.78
C GLN A 77 27.74 9.58 16.53
N HIS A 78 28.35 8.84 17.47
CA HIS A 78 28.60 7.39 17.38
C HIS A 78 28.05 6.60 18.59
N GLY A 79 27.21 7.22 19.43
CA GLY A 79 26.64 6.54 20.58
C GLY A 79 25.52 5.56 20.14
N PRO A 80 25.41 4.36 20.76
CA PRO A 80 24.36 3.43 20.42
C PRO A 80 22.98 4.03 20.71
N ASP A 81 22.01 3.59 19.91
CA ASP A 81 20.61 3.94 20.08
C ASP A 81 20.10 3.57 21.48
N ARG A 82 19.41 4.51 22.12
CA ARG A 82 18.86 4.34 23.47
C ARG A 82 17.37 4.04 23.41
N SER A 83 16.91 3.14 24.27
CA SER A 83 15.47 2.85 24.41
C SER A 83 14.67 4.10 24.78
N MET A 84 13.50 4.26 24.16
CA MET A 84 12.52 5.29 24.49
C MET A 84 11.60 4.89 25.66
N GLY A 85 11.72 3.67 26.20
CA GLY A 85 10.88 3.22 27.33
C GLY A 85 9.41 2.98 26.99
N MET A 86 9.09 2.67 25.74
CA MET A 86 7.71 2.56 25.23
C MET A 86 7.05 1.17 25.43
N LYS A 87 7.71 0.25 26.15
CA LYS A 87 7.22 -1.13 26.35
C LYS A 87 5.83 -1.17 27.03
N ALA A 88 5.60 -0.29 28.01
CA ALA A 88 4.31 -0.23 28.71
C ALA A 88 3.18 0.23 27.79
N HIS A 89 3.43 1.22 26.94
CA HIS A 89 2.48 1.74 25.95
C HIS A 89 2.13 0.67 24.92
N LEU A 90 3.15 -0.02 24.41
CA LEU A 90 2.99 -1.12 23.46
C LEU A 90 2.11 -2.23 24.04
N LYS A 91 2.37 -2.66 25.28
CA LYS A 91 1.57 -3.69 25.96
C LYS A 91 0.09 -3.32 26.08
N LEU A 92 -0.23 -2.04 26.31
CA LEU A 92 -1.61 -1.56 26.37
C LEU A 92 -2.28 -1.61 25.00
N ILE A 93 -1.58 -1.20 23.95
CA ILE A 93 -2.09 -1.22 22.56
C ILE A 93 -2.29 -2.66 22.09
N ASP A 94 -1.30 -3.53 22.31
CA ASP A 94 -1.40 -4.96 21.98
C ASP A 94 -2.60 -5.61 22.65
N LYS A 95 -2.90 -5.27 23.91
CA LYS A 95 -4.08 -5.78 24.61
C LYS A 95 -5.37 -5.44 23.88
N VAL A 96 -5.52 -4.21 23.38
CA VAL A 96 -6.70 -3.77 22.60
C VAL A 96 -6.79 -4.55 21.30
N ILE A 97 -5.70 -4.61 20.53
CA ILE A 97 -5.66 -5.25 19.21
C ILE A 97 -5.90 -6.76 19.35
N ASN A 98 -5.27 -7.43 20.31
CA ASN A 98 -5.45 -8.86 20.57
C ASN A 98 -6.89 -9.21 20.98
N THR A 99 -7.58 -8.28 21.65
CA THR A 99 -9.00 -8.44 21.99
C THR A 99 -9.87 -8.26 20.77
N ALA A 100 -9.58 -7.25 19.94
CA ALA A 100 -10.28 -6.98 18.69
C ALA A 100 -10.12 -8.14 17.69
N ALA A 101 -8.90 -8.64 17.51
CA ALA A 101 -8.59 -9.76 16.62
C ALA A 101 -9.38 -11.03 16.99
N ARG A 102 -9.54 -11.31 18.29
CA ARG A 102 -10.37 -12.43 18.77
C ARG A 102 -11.87 -12.24 18.51
N GLY A 103 -12.32 -10.99 18.34
CA GLY A 103 -13.66 -10.69 17.86
C GLY A 103 -13.78 -10.76 16.33
N THR A 104 -12.69 -10.47 15.60
CA THR A 104 -12.66 -10.50 14.13
C THR A 104 -12.78 -11.91 13.56
N ILE A 105 -11.98 -12.85 14.04
CA ILE A 105 -11.91 -14.21 13.50
C ILE A 105 -12.47 -15.26 14.46
N PRO A 106 -13.11 -16.33 13.96
CA PRO A 106 -13.72 -17.37 14.78
C PRO A 106 -12.67 -18.34 15.32
N VAL A 107 -11.96 -17.95 16.37
CA VAL A 107 -10.88 -18.76 16.99
C VAL A 107 -11.13 -19.02 18.46
N TYR A 108 -10.45 -20.03 19.00
CA TYR A 108 -10.46 -20.32 20.43
C TYR A 108 -9.72 -19.22 21.22
N LYS A 109 -10.13 -19.00 22.46
CA LYS A 109 -9.50 -18.01 23.36
C LYS A 109 -8.00 -18.27 23.54
N THR A 110 -7.62 -19.55 23.50
CA THR A 110 -6.26 -20.09 23.70
C THR A 110 -5.37 -19.97 22.47
N THR A 111 -5.89 -19.57 21.30
CA THR A 111 -5.09 -19.43 20.08
C THR A 111 -3.89 -18.50 20.30
N PRO A 112 -2.66 -18.90 19.89
CA PRO A 112 -1.46 -18.10 20.05
C PRO A 112 -1.58 -16.72 19.40
N ILE A 113 -1.05 -15.69 20.06
CA ILE A 113 -1.23 -14.28 19.66
C ILE A 113 -0.65 -14.01 18.26
N VAL A 114 0.52 -14.56 17.93
CA VAL A 114 1.16 -14.32 16.62
C VAL A 114 0.30 -14.88 15.48
N ALA A 115 -0.18 -16.13 15.62
CA ALA A 115 -1.10 -16.74 14.66
C ALA A 115 -2.42 -15.96 14.58
N LEU A 116 -2.98 -15.55 15.72
CA LEU A 116 -4.20 -14.74 15.77
C LEU A 116 -4.09 -13.44 14.95
N ILE A 117 -3.01 -12.69 15.14
CA ILE A 117 -2.81 -11.40 14.47
C ILE A 117 -2.58 -11.60 12.96
N LYS A 118 -1.78 -12.61 12.59
CA LYS A 118 -1.57 -13.01 11.20
C LYS A 118 -2.89 -13.39 10.52
N GLU A 119 -3.63 -14.34 11.10
CA GLU A 119 -4.86 -14.86 10.50
C GLU A 119 -5.98 -13.81 10.44
N ALA A 120 -6.00 -12.85 11.37
CA ALA A 120 -6.92 -11.71 11.31
C ALA A 120 -6.50 -10.64 10.29
N GLY A 121 -5.28 -10.71 9.73
CA GLY A 121 -4.72 -9.68 8.85
C GLY A 121 -4.66 -8.31 9.52
N LEU A 122 -4.40 -8.26 10.83
CA LEU A 122 -4.32 -7.03 11.61
C LEU A 122 -2.85 -6.70 11.91
N PRO A 123 -2.50 -5.41 12.12
CA PRO A 123 -1.17 -5.06 12.58
C PRO A 123 -0.97 -5.49 14.05
N SER A 124 0.23 -5.93 14.43
CA SER A 124 0.64 -5.91 15.85
C SER A 124 0.66 -4.47 16.38
N GLY A 125 0.70 -4.27 17.70
CA GLY A 125 0.76 -2.93 18.28
C GLY A 125 1.98 -2.15 17.82
N TRP A 126 3.12 -2.82 17.65
CA TRP A 126 4.35 -2.18 17.16
C TRP A 126 4.23 -1.81 15.68
N VAL A 127 3.78 -2.73 14.82
CA VAL A 127 3.54 -2.45 13.39
C VAL A 127 2.54 -1.30 13.22
N ALA A 128 1.48 -1.27 14.04
CA ALA A 128 0.47 -0.21 14.01
C ALA A 128 1.07 1.17 14.35
N LEU A 129 1.96 1.23 15.35
CA LEU A 129 2.65 2.45 15.75
C LEU A 129 3.68 2.89 14.70
N GLU A 130 4.46 1.97 14.15
CA GLU A 130 5.44 2.26 13.09
C GLU A 130 4.76 2.78 11.82
N LYS A 131 3.65 2.17 11.39
CA LYS A 131 2.85 2.68 10.27
C LYS A 131 2.27 4.06 10.55
N ALA A 132 1.79 4.31 11.78
CA ALA A 132 1.30 5.63 12.16
C ALA A 132 2.42 6.70 12.12
N LYS A 133 3.62 6.35 12.59
CA LYS A 133 4.83 7.17 12.53
C LYS A 133 5.21 7.51 11.08
N LEU A 134 5.28 6.50 10.21
CA LEU A 134 5.63 6.64 8.80
C LEU A 134 4.59 7.45 8.02
N ARG A 135 3.30 7.25 8.31
CA ARG A 135 2.22 8.06 7.74
C ARG A 135 2.35 9.54 8.14
N PHE A 136 2.76 9.82 9.37
CA PHE A 136 3.01 11.19 9.79
C PHE A 136 4.25 11.77 9.12
N ALA A 137 5.33 11.01 8.98
CA ALA A 137 6.51 11.42 8.20
C ALA A 137 6.14 11.76 6.74
N LEU A 138 5.28 10.94 6.10
CA LEU A 138 4.84 11.18 4.73
C LEU A 138 4.04 12.48 4.65
N ARG A 139 3.15 12.70 5.63
CA ARG A 139 2.41 13.96 5.73
C ARG A 139 3.34 15.15 5.90
N LEU A 140 4.39 15.05 6.71
CA LEU A 140 5.37 16.12 6.90
C LEU A 140 6.07 16.50 5.58
N GLN A 141 6.22 15.58 4.63
CA GLN A 141 6.79 15.87 3.31
C GLN A 141 5.77 16.32 2.27
N THR A 142 4.50 15.92 2.42
CA THR A 142 3.46 16.16 1.40
C THR A 142 2.42 17.23 1.79
N VAL A 143 2.55 17.87 2.96
CA VAL A 143 1.75 19.06 3.27
C VAL A 143 2.17 20.26 2.41
N ASP A 144 1.19 21.13 2.17
CA ASP A 144 1.37 22.41 1.48
C ASP A 144 2.56 23.20 2.01
N PHE A 145 3.29 23.85 1.12
CA PHE A 145 4.50 24.62 1.45
C PHE A 145 4.25 25.75 2.47
N ARG A 146 3.02 26.28 2.55
CA ARG A 146 2.62 27.31 3.52
C ARG A 146 2.23 26.73 4.88
N ASN A 147 2.20 25.40 5.02
CA ASN A 147 1.82 24.77 6.28
C ASN A 147 2.82 25.15 7.40
N PRO A 148 2.36 25.54 8.61
CA PRO A 148 3.25 25.92 9.71
C PRO A 148 4.26 24.84 10.13
N LEU A 149 4.00 23.56 9.82
CA LEU A 149 4.92 22.47 10.09
C LEU A 149 6.17 22.51 9.21
N VAL A 150 6.09 23.07 8.00
CA VAL A 150 7.23 23.15 7.06
C VAL A 150 8.37 23.94 7.68
N ARG A 151 8.09 25.15 8.18
CA ARG A 151 9.09 25.99 8.88
C ARG A 151 9.71 25.30 10.09
N ARG A 152 8.99 24.37 10.73
CA ARG A 152 9.49 23.63 11.90
C ARG A 152 10.40 22.45 11.52
N LEU A 153 10.43 22.05 10.25
CA LEU A 153 11.35 21.03 9.73
C LEU A 153 12.70 21.61 9.37
N GLU A 154 12.79 22.92 9.12
CA GLU A 154 14.02 23.62 8.75
C GLU A 154 15.14 23.37 9.78
N PRO A 155 16.37 23.11 9.31
CA PRO A 155 17.51 22.92 10.19
C PRO A 155 17.85 24.22 10.90
N ILE A 156 18.07 24.15 12.22
CA ILE A 156 18.52 25.30 12.99
C ILE A 156 20.00 25.54 12.70
N ILE A 157 20.34 26.71 12.16
CA ILE A 157 21.74 27.10 11.90
C ILE A 157 22.46 27.49 13.21
N ARG A 158 23.71 27.05 13.37
CA ARG A 158 24.55 27.46 14.50
C ARG A 158 24.99 28.93 14.34
N ARG A 159 24.67 29.76 15.33
CA ARG A 159 24.99 31.20 15.30
C ARG A 159 26.43 31.55 15.69
N ALA A 160 27.10 30.71 16.48
CA ALA A 160 28.43 31.01 17.02
C ALA A 160 29.24 29.72 17.28
N GLY A 161 30.56 29.90 17.50
CA GLY A 161 31.53 28.84 17.78
C GLY A 161 32.20 28.25 16.52
N LYS A 162 33.09 27.25 16.71
CA LYS A 162 33.88 26.61 15.63
C LYS A 162 33.05 26.04 14.47
N ARG A 163 31.74 25.85 14.65
CA ARG A 163 30.81 25.31 13.63
C ARG A 163 29.71 26.33 13.28
N ALA A 164 29.91 27.62 13.50
CA ALA A 164 28.98 28.67 13.08
C ALA A 164 28.68 28.56 11.57
N GLY A 165 27.46 28.88 11.16
CA GLY A 165 27.00 28.72 9.77
C GLY A 165 26.58 27.30 9.38
N THR A 166 26.92 26.27 10.16
CA THR A 166 26.52 24.88 9.85
C THR A 166 25.14 24.52 10.44
N PRO A 167 24.36 23.63 9.78
CA PRO A 167 23.09 23.15 10.30
C PRO A 167 23.28 22.25 11.53
N LYS A 168 22.48 22.47 12.58
CA LYS A 168 22.41 21.56 13.73
C LYS A 168 21.78 20.23 13.31
N SER A 169 22.17 19.17 14.02
CA SER A 169 21.47 17.88 13.92
C SER A 169 20.01 18.03 14.36
N PRO A 170 19.10 17.14 13.92
CA PRO A 170 17.69 17.16 14.30
C PRO A 170 17.50 17.12 15.80
N THR A 171 17.10 18.26 16.36
CA THR A 171 16.90 18.38 17.81
C THR A 171 15.50 17.90 18.21
N THR A 172 14.50 18.21 17.39
CA THR A 172 13.10 17.90 17.69
C THR A 172 12.67 16.55 17.14
N ARG A 173 11.62 15.96 17.73
CA ARG A 173 10.98 14.75 17.17
C ARG A 173 10.48 15.00 15.75
N LEU A 174 9.88 16.16 15.52
CA LEU A 174 9.35 16.55 14.21
C LEU A 174 10.45 16.56 13.14
N GLN A 175 11.61 17.18 13.41
CA GLN A 175 12.75 17.19 12.49
C GLN A 175 13.29 15.78 12.21
N ARG A 176 13.33 14.91 13.23
CA ARG A 176 13.75 13.50 13.04
C ARG A 176 12.76 12.74 12.16
N LEU A 177 11.46 12.88 12.43
CA LEU A 177 10.41 12.22 11.64
C LEU A 177 10.36 12.74 10.20
N GLY A 178 10.58 14.03 10.00
CA GLY A 178 10.68 14.61 8.65
C GLY A 178 11.78 13.97 7.82
N ARG A 179 12.86 13.48 8.43
CA ARG A 179 13.97 12.84 7.68
C ARG A 179 13.77 11.36 7.38
N LEU A 180 12.67 10.75 7.83
CA LEU A 180 12.41 9.33 7.56
C LEU A 180 12.01 9.06 6.12
N ILE A 181 11.46 10.08 5.44
CA ILE A 181 11.02 10.01 4.06
C ILE A 181 11.76 11.11 3.29
N PRO A 182 12.24 10.84 2.05
CA PRO A 182 12.95 11.83 1.25
C PRO A 182 12.15 13.13 1.11
N GLU A 183 12.87 14.24 1.07
CA GLU A 183 12.26 15.52 0.75
C GLU A 183 11.79 15.51 -0.70
N THR A 184 10.58 16.02 -0.93
CA THR A 184 9.93 16.09 -2.23
C THR A 184 9.42 17.49 -2.46
N GLU A 185 9.19 17.86 -3.72
CA GLU A 185 8.46 19.08 -3.99
C GLU A 185 7.08 19.04 -3.33
N ARG A 186 6.82 20.04 -2.49
CA ARG A 186 5.58 20.12 -1.74
C ARG A 186 4.44 20.52 -2.68
N PRO A 187 3.32 19.77 -2.69
CA PRO A 187 2.19 20.16 -3.50
C PRO A 187 1.63 21.49 -3.01
N GLN A 188 1.23 22.34 -3.94
CA GLN A 188 0.49 23.56 -3.71
C GLN A 188 -1.01 23.26 -3.75
N LEU A 189 -1.73 23.70 -2.72
CA LEU A 189 -3.19 23.63 -2.69
C LEU A 189 -3.77 24.82 -3.47
N LEU A 190 -3.97 24.63 -4.77
CA LEU A 190 -4.60 25.61 -5.65
C LEU A 190 -6.10 25.35 -5.82
N ARG A 191 -6.83 26.37 -6.27
CA ARG A 191 -8.24 26.22 -6.64
C ARG A 191 -8.36 25.24 -7.82
N PRO A 192 -9.37 24.36 -7.83
CA PRO A 192 -9.58 23.47 -8.95
C PRO A 192 -9.68 24.21 -10.29
N HIS A 193 -9.04 23.65 -11.32
CA HIS A 193 -9.13 24.11 -12.70
C HIS A 193 -9.98 23.12 -13.51
N PHE A 194 -10.90 23.65 -14.32
CA PHE A 194 -11.79 22.86 -15.17
C PHE A 194 -11.79 23.45 -16.57
N SER A 195 -11.10 22.79 -17.51
CA SER A 195 -11.21 23.14 -18.92
C SER A 195 -12.56 22.65 -19.49
N ARG A 196 -12.94 23.16 -20.67
CA ARG A 196 -14.20 22.78 -21.34
C ARG A 196 -14.32 21.26 -21.55
N GLU A 197 -13.21 20.57 -21.76
CA GLU A 197 -13.16 19.12 -22.04
C GLU A 197 -12.80 18.26 -20.82
N CYS A 198 -12.75 18.85 -19.62
CA CYS A 198 -12.30 18.17 -18.39
C CYS A 198 -13.18 16.99 -17.93
N ARG A 199 -14.32 16.74 -18.59
CA ARG A 199 -15.25 15.62 -18.34
C ARG A 199 -15.43 14.71 -19.56
N THR A 200 -14.73 14.98 -20.65
CA THR A 200 -14.85 14.21 -21.89
C THR A 200 -13.80 13.12 -21.91
N ASN A 201 -14.21 11.87 -22.14
CA ASN A 201 -13.28 10.74 -22.28
C ASN A 201 -12.25 11.03 -23.38
N PRO A 202 -10.93 11.08 -23.07
CA PRO A 202 -9.88 11.31 -24.06
C PRO A 202 -9.90 10.33 -25.23
N THR A 203 -10.34 9.07 -25.00
CA THR A 203 -10.42 8.05 -26.07
C THR A 203 -11.67 8.18 -26.92
N LYS A 204 -12.65 8.99 -26.50
CA LYS A 204 -13.99 9.11 -27.11
C LYS A 204 -14.73 7.75 -27.29
N GLY A 205 -14.29 6.70 -26.59
CA GLY A 205 -14.84 5.35 -26.72
C GLY A 205 -14.24 4.49 -27.82
N PHE A 206 -13.28 5.01 -28.61
CA PHE A 206 -12.59 4.23 -29.62
C PHE A 206 -11.70 3.15 -29.01
N SER A 207 -11.58 2.03 -29.73
CA SER A 207 -10.48 1.09 -29.53
C SER A 207 -9.13 1.73 -29.89
N LYS A 208 -8.04 1.07 -29.49
CA LYS A 208 -6.69 1.56 -29.72
C LYS A 208 -6.34 1.58 -31.22
N GLU A 209 -6.81 0.58 -31.94
CA GLU A 209 -6.65 0.37 -33.37
C GLU A 209 -7.44 1.41 -34.18
N GLU A 210 -8.72 1.60 -33.87
CA GLU A 210 -9.57 2.62 -34.52
C GLU A 210 -9.01 4.03 -34.28
N ALA A 211 -8.62 4.33 -33.04
CA ALA A 211 -8.05 5.63 -32.72
C ALA A 211 -6.72 5.87 -33.44
N ALA A 212 -5.90 4.82 -33.65
CA ALA A 212 -4.64 4.95 -34.38
C ALA A 212 -4.87 5.22 -35.87
N LEU A 213 -5.84 4.56 -36.49
CA LEU A 213 -6.25 4.83 -37.87
C LEU A 213 -6.75 6.28 -38.01
N ALA A 214 -7.68 6.69 -37.15
CA ALA A 214 -8.21 8.04 -37.13
C ALA A 214 -7.11 9.10 -36.87
N PHE A 215 -6.11 8.78 -36.04
CA PHE A 215 -4.98 9.66 -35.79
C PHE A 215 -4.07 9.79 -37.03
N LYS A 216 -3.79 8.67 -37.71
CA LYS A 216 -2.99 8.66 -38.95
C LYS A 216 -3.68 9.39 -40.10
N GLU A 217 -5.02 9.44 -40.12
CA GLU A 217 -5.79 10.26 -41.05
C GLU A 217 -5.82 11.73 -40.67
N TRP A 218 -5.99 12.03 -39.37
CA TRP A 218 -6.08 13.39 -38.84
C TRP A 218 -4.76 14.16 -38.90
N TRP A 219 -3.64 13.53 -38.52
CA TRP A 219 -2.36 14.22 -38.37
C TRP A 219 -1.84 14.84 -39.68
N PRO A 220 -1.98 14.19 -40.85
CA PRO A 220 -1.65 14.79 -42.15
C PRO A 220 -2.56 15.95 -42.59
N GLN A 221 -3.76 16.08 -42.02
CA GLN A 221 -4.74 17.11 -42.39
C GLN A 221 -4.57 18.41 -41.59
N LEU A 222 -3.62 18.45 -40.64
CA LEU A 222 -3.36 19.65 -39.87
C LEU A 222 -2.79 20.78 -40.74
N PRO A 223 -3.13 22.05 -40.46
CA PRO A 223 -2.50 23.21 -41.08
C PRO A 223 -0.97 23.17 -40.95
N SER A 224 -0.25 23.70 -41.94
CA SER A 224 1.22 23.74 -41.92
C SER A 224 1.80 24.52 -40.73
N GLU A 225 1.04 25.51 -40.24
CA GLU A 225 1.38 26.39 -39.12
C GLU A 225 1.20 25.71 -37.75
N ASP A 226 0.46 24.60 -37.68
CA ASP A 226 0.21 23.90 -36.43
C ASP A 226 1.44 23.10 -35.98
N TYR A 227 1.66 23.09 -34.68
CA TYR A 227 2.70 22.30 -34.04
C TYR A 227 2.10 21.06 -33.40
N THR A 228 2.80 19.93 -33.50
CA THR A 228 2.46 18.73 -32.73
C THR A 228 3.65 18.30 -31.90
N ILE A 229 3.45 18.20 -30.59
CA ILE A 229 4.42 17.71 -29.62
C ILE A 229 3.97 16.34 -29.17
N PHE A 230 4.75 15.31 -29.47
CA PHE A 230 4.57 13.98 -28.93
C PHE A 230 5.46 13.84 -27.69
N SER A 231 4.92 13.24 -26.62
CA SER A 231 5.69 12.97 -25.41
C SER A 231 5.33 11.62 -24.83
N ASP A 232 6.33 10.95 -24.27
CA ASP A 232 6.17 9.64 -23.63
C ASP A 232 7.09 9.51 -22.40
N GLY A 233 6.79 8.54 -21.54
CA GLY A 233 7.55 8.17 -20.36
C GLY A 233 7.96 6.71 -20.38
N SER A 234 9.17 6.42 -19.91
CA SER A 234 9.69 5.06 -19.78
C SER A 234 10.13 4.79 -18.35
N GLU A 235 9.86 3.56 -17.89
CA GLU A 235 10.25 3.06 -16.58
C GLU A 235 10.90 1.69 -16.73
N ARG A 236 12.13 1.55 -16.22
CA ARG A 236 12.96 0.36 -16.38
C ARG A 236 13.65 -0.02 -15.07
N TRP A 237 13.90 -1.31 -14.91
CA TRP A 237 14.73 -1.86 -13.84
C TRP A 237 15.95 -2.53 -14.46
N VAL A 238 17.14 -1.97 -14.20
CA VAL A 238 18.42 -2.47 -14.72
C VAL A 238 19.35 -2.66 -13.53
N ASP A 239 19.92 -3.85 -13.36
CA ASP A 239 20.84 -4.16 -12.25
C ASP A 239 20.31 -3.77 -10.85
N SER A 240 19.01 -3.98 -10.62
CA SER A 240 18.29 -3.58 -9.39
C SER A 240 18.21 -2.07 -9.15
N GLN A 241 18.57 -1.24 -10.13
CA GLN A 241 18.38 0.20 -10.13
C GLN A 241 17.12 0.58 -10.91
N HIS A 242 16.40 1.56 -10.39
CA HIS A 242 15.16 2.05 -10.98
C HIS A 242 15.46 3.28 -11.85
N HIS A 243 15.16 3.15 -13.14
CA HIS A 243 15.44 4.17 -14.15
C HIS A 243 14.13 4.67 -14.72
N VAL A 244 13.92 5.98 -14.67
CA VAL A 244 12.71 6.62 -15.18
C VAL A 244 13.12 7.80 -16.03
N GLY A 245 12.57 7.91 -17.23
CA GLY A 245 12.92 8.96 -18.17
C GLY A 245 11.77 9.34 -19.09
N TYR A 246 11.88 10.52 -19.68
CA TYR A 246 10.92 11.04 -20.64
C TYR A 246 11.57 11.26 -22.00
N GLY A 247 10.74 11.26 -23.03
CA GLY A 247 11.09 11.62 -24.39
C GLY A 247 10.03 12.52 -24.99
N TYR A 248 10.45 13.43 -25.87
CA TYR A 248 9.51 14.22 -26.67
C TYR A 248 10.06 14.53 -28.06
N ALA A 249 9.16 14.65 -29.01
CA ALA A 249 9.45 15.03 -30.40
C ALA A 249 8.47 16.12 -30.85
N ILE A 250 9.01 17.16 -31.48
CA ILE A 250 8.27 18.35 -31.92
C ILE A 250 8.27 18.36 -33.44
N TYR A 251 7.08 18.49 -34.01
CA TYR A 251 6.87 18.55 -35.44
C TYR A 251 6.16 19.85 -35.82
N HIS A 252 6.55 20.41 -36.96
CA HIS A 252 5.92 21.56 -37.62
C HIS A 252 5.86 21.25 -39.11
N GLY A 253 4.68 21.41 -39.75
CA GLY A 253 4.50 21.01 -41.15
C GLY A 253 4.92 19.56 -41.45
N ARG A 254 4.69 18.63 -40.51
CA ARG A 254 5.10 17.21 -40.55
C ARG A 254 6.62 16.96 -40.58
N GLN A 255 7.45 17.98 -40.43
CA GLN A 255 8.89 17.81 -40.27
C GLN A 255 9.25 17.89 -38.80
N ARG A 256 10.11 16.97 -38.34
CA ARG A 256 10.63 17.00 -36.97
C ARG A 256 11.57 18.20 -36.85
N VAL A 257 11.15 19.21 -36.10
CA VAL A 257 11.92 20.44 -35.88
C VAL A 257 12.82 20.37 -34.66
N ALA A 258 12.42 19.59 -33.65
CA ALA A 258 13.19 19.42 -32.43
C ALA A 258 12.81 18.12 -31.71
N ALA A 259 13.69 17.67 -30.83
CA ALA A 259 13.46 16.52 -29.97
C ALA A 259 14.29 16.65 -28.69
N GLY A 260 13.89 15.94 -27.65
CA GLY A 260 14.66 15.89 -26.41
C GLY A 260 14.29 14.69 -25.56
N LYS A 261 15.17 14.41 -24.59
CA LYS A 261 15.05 13.32 -23.64
C LYS A 261 15.77 13.66 -22.34
N GLY A 262 15.41 12.99 -21.27
CA GLY A 262 16.10 13.12 -20.00
C GLY A 262 15.66 12.07 -18.99
N GLN A 263 16.57 11.71 -18.09
CA GLN A 263 16.23 10.89 -16.94
C GLN A 263 15.66 11.80 -15.83
N ILE A 264 14.66 11.33 -15.10
CA ILE A 264 14.14 12.00 -13.91
C ILE A 264 14.58 11.25 -12.65
N HIS A 265 14.32 11.82 -11.47
CA HIS A 265 14.73 11.22 -10.21
C HIS A 265 14.31 9.74 -10.11
N GLU A 266 15.22 8.88 -9.64
CA GLU A 266 15.09 7.41 -9.62
C GLU A 266 13.86 6.91 -8.85
N THR A 267 13.32 7.68 -7.91
CA THR A 267 12.12 7.27 -7.17
C THR A 267 10.81 7.57 -7.89
N SER A 268 10.85 8.29 -9.02
CA SER A 268 9.67 8.69 -9.79
C SER A 268 8.99 7.48 -10.45
N HIS A 269 7.85 7.70 -11.11
CA HIS A 269 7.12 6.64 -11.85
C HIS A 269 6.83 7.13 -13.27
N VAL A 270 6.48 6.21 -14.17
CA VAL A 270 6.18 6.54 -15.60
C VAL A 270 5.25 7.74 -15.78
N PHE A 271 4.20 7.85 -14.95
CA PHE A 271 3.26 8.98 -14.97
C PHE A 271 3.94 10.34 -14.75
N ASP A 272 4.95 10.40 -13.89
CA ASP A 272 5.72 11.63 -13.65
C ASP A 272 6.56 11.98 -14.87
N ALA A 273 7.16 10.98 -15.53
CA ALA A 273 7.94 11.17 -16.74
C ALA A 273 7.09 11.65 -17.92
N GLU A 274 5.92 11.05 -18.16
CA GLU A 274 5.00 11.50 -19.20
C GLU A 274 4.61 12.97 -19.02
N ALA A 275 4.27 13.38 -17.79
CA ALA A 275 3.90 14.75 -17.48
C ALA A 275 5.07 15.74 -17.64
N ILE A 276 6.28 15.34 -17.19
CA ILE A 276 7.50 16.15 -17.34
C ILE A 276 7.89 16.24 -18.81
N GLY A 277 7.80 15.14 -19.57
CA GLY A 277 8.08 15.10 -21.00
C GLY A 277 7.18 16.04 -21.80
N ALA A 278 5.87 16.04 -21.51
CA ALA A 278 4.92 16.97 -22.10
C ALA A 278 5.30 18.44 -21.81
N TRP A 279 5.65 18.76 -20.55
CA TRP A 279 6.11 20.11 -20.21
C TRP A 279 7.42 20.47 -20.92
N ARG A 280 8.40 19.56 -20.95
CA ARG A 280 9.72 19.82 -21.56
C ARG A 280 9.63 20.01 -23.08
N GLY A 281 8.75 19.26 -23.75
CA GLY A 281 8.44 19.49 -25.16
C GLY A 281 7.82 20.86 -25.40
N LEU A 282 6.87 21.25 -24.54
CA LEU A 282 6.25 22.57 -24.63
C LEU A 282 7.22 23.71 -24.32
N GLU A 283 8.04 23.56 -23.28
CA GLU A 283 9.09 24.51 -22.91
C GLU A 283 10.13 24.68 -24.03
N HIS A 284 10.51 23.59 -24.69
CA HIS A 284 11.43 23.65 -25.83
C HIS A 284 10.77 24.39 -27.00
N LEU A 285 9.52 24.08 -27.37
CA LEU A 285 8.82 24.79 -28.44
C LEU A 285 8.74 26.30 -28.18
N LEU A 286 8.30 26.69 -26.98
CA LEU A 286 8.15 28.10 -26.60
C LEU A 286 9.47 28.87 -26.55
N ASN A 287 10.61 28.17 -26.40
CA ASN A 287 11.94 28.78 -26.44
C ASN A 287 12.51 28.85 -27.88
N LEU A 288 12.02 28.03 -28.81
CA LEU A 288 12.42 28.09 -30.22
C LEU A 288 11.76 29.26 -30.95
N THR A 289 10.55 29.63 -30.54
CA THR A 289 9.78 30.71 -31.16
C THR A 289 10.08 32.04 -30.46
N THR A 290 10.78 32.94 -31.14
CA THR A 290 11.08 34.30 -30.63
C THR A 290 9.79 35.14 -30.49
N ASP A 291 8.82 34.90 -31.36
CA ASP A 291 7.46 35.43 -31.31
C ASP A 291 6.46 34.36 -30.83
N GLN A 292 5.21 34.75 -30.53
CA GLN A 292 4.19 33.75 -30.18
C GLN A 292 3.99 32.77 -31.35
N PRO A 293 3.85 31.45 -31.08
CA PRO A 293 3.49 30.47 -32.11
C PRO A 293 2.22 30.94 -32.84
N SER A 294 2.31 31.06 -34.17
CA SER A 294 1.21 31.54 -35.02
C SER A 294 0.08 30.54 -35.13
N GLY A 295 0.39 29.24 -35.11
CA GLY A 295 -0.58 28.15 -35.19
C GLY A 295 -0.88 27.48 -33.85
N LYS A 296 -1.81 26.52 -33.89
CA LYS A 296 -2.25 25.78 -32.72
C LYS A 296 -1.21 24.75 -32.30
N ILE A 297 -1.10 24.49 -31.00
CA ILE A 297 -0.19 23.49 -30.45
C ILE A 297 -0.99 22.27 -29.97
N TRP A 298 -0.70 21.12 -30.55
CA TRP A 298 -1.27 19.84 -30.14
C TRP A 298 -0.29 19.06 -29.27
N LEU A 299 -0.66 18.83 -28.01
CA LEU A 299 0.06 17.91 -27.11
C LEU A 299 -0.50 16.50 -27.31
N CYS A 300 0.24 15.68 -28.04
CA CYS A 300 -0.09 14.30 -28.37
C CYS A 300 0.49 13.37 -27.29
N ILE A 301 -0.38 12.82 -26.44
CA ILE A 301 0.00 12.02 -25.26
C ILE A 301 -0.75 10.69 -25.31
N ASP A 302 -0.10 9.59 -24.98
CA ASP A 302 -0.69 8.25 -24.99
C ASP A 302 -1.35 7.84 -23.67
N SER A 303 -0.97 8.50 -22.58
CA SER A 303 -1.56 8.37 -21.26
C SER A 303 -2.80 9.21 -21.07
N THR A 304 -3.95 8.52 -21.06
CA THR A 304 -5.25 9.15 -20.75
C THR A 304 -5.26 9.81 -19.38
N SER A 305 -4.52 9.25 -18.40
CA SER A 305 -4.44 9.78 -17.03
C SER A 305 -3.76 11.15 -16.97
N VAL A 306 -2.69 11.36 -17.76
CA VAL A 306 -2.03 12.65 -17.90
C VAL A 306 -2.94 13.65 -18.60
N ILE A 307 -3.64 13.25 -19.67
CA ILE A 307 -4.61 14.12 -20.36
C ILE A 307 -5.73 14.59 -19.43
N TRP A 308 -6.29 13.70 -18.60
CA TRP A 308 -7.28 14.08 -17.59
C TRP A 308 -6.73 15.16 -16.63
N CYS A 309 -5.48 15.04 -16.23
CA CYS A 309 -4.82 16.01 -15.35
C CYS A 309 -4.50 17.34 -16.06
N MET A 310 -4.12 17.30 -17.35
CA MET A 310 -3.91 18.49 -18.18
C MET A 310 -5.21 19.27 -18.38
N ARG A 311 -6.34 18.57 -18.59
CA ARG A 311 -7.67 19.18 -18.76
C ARG A 311 -8.32 19.59 -17.43
N GLY A 312 -7.95 18.95 -16.33
CA GLY A 312 -8.53 19.15 -15.02
C GLY A 312 -7.54 19.65 -13.98
N ASN A 313 -7.54 18.99 -12.82
CA ASN A 313 -6.68 19.36 -11.69
C ASN A 313 -5.31 18.71 -11.79
N ALA A 314 -4.28 19.51 -11.52
CA ALA A 314 -2.92 19.00 -11.36
C ALA A 314 -2.85 18.01 -10.18
N PRO A 315 -2.31 16.80 -10.37
CA PRO A 315 -2.09 15.83 -9.30
C PRO A 315 -1.01 16.34 -8.35
N THR A 316 -0.92 15.73 -7.15
CA THR A 316 0.11 16.13 -6.18
C THR A 316 1.54 15.76 -6.62
N THR A 317 1.70 14.85 -7.57
CA THR A 317 3.00 14.37 -8.06
C THR A 317 3.37 15.09 -9.36
N SER A 318 4.64 15.48 -9.49
CA SER A 318 5.13 16.34 -10.58
C SER A 318 4.21 17.54 -10.85
N GLN A 319 3.58 18.07 -9.80
CA GLN A 319 2.52 19.07 -9.90
C GLN A 319 2.99 20.33 -10.62
N TRP A 320 4.26 20.69 -10.44
CA TRP A 320 4.90 21.80 -11.12
C TRP A 320 4.81 21.69 -12.65
N ALA A 321 4.98 20.50 -13.23
CA ALA A 321 4.95 20.29 -14.67
C ALA A 321 3.54 20.58 -15.20
N PHE A 322 2.51 20.04 -14.53
CA PHE A 322 1.11 20.34 -14.83
C PHE A 322 0.79 21.83 -14.68
N HIS A 323 1.25 22.49 -13.61
CA HIS A 323 1.03 23.92 -13.42
C HIS A 323 1.71 24.77 -14.50
N LYS A 324 2.90 24.38 -14.94
CA LYS A 324 3.57 25.06 -16.04
C LYS A 324 2.82 24.84 -17.36
N CYS A 325 2.35 23.62 -17.65
CA CYS A 325 1.46 23.34 -18.79
C CYS A 325 0.18 24.18 -18.73
N HIS A 326 -0.55 24.16 -17.60
CA HIS A 326 -1.78 24.95 -17.43
C HIS A 326 -1.55 26.45 -17.65
N ARG A 327 -0.41 27.00 -17.19
CA ARG A 327 -0.06 28.40 -17.44
C ARG A 327 0.22 28.69 -18.91
N ALA A 328 0.82 27.76 -19.63
CA ALA A 328 1.04 27.89 -21.07
C ALA A 328 -0.27 27.76 -21.84
N MET A 329 -1.14 26.81 -21.47
CA MET A 329 -2.46 26.61 -22.07
C MET A 329 -3.40 27.82 -21.85
N ALA A 330 -3.16 28.62 -20.81
CA ALA A 330 -3.90 29.86 -20.58
C ALA A 330 -3.43 31.04 -21.44
N LYS A 331 -2.26 30.93 -22.09
CA LYS A 331 -1.62 32.00 -22.88
C LYS A 331 -1.59 31.72 -24.37
N HIS A 332 -1.59 30.45 -24.76
CA HIS A 332 -1.45 29.98 -26.13
C HIS A 332 -2.59 29.01 -26.46
N ASP A 333 -2.92 28.85 -27.75
CA ASP A 333 -3.90 27.85 -28.19
C ASP A 333 -3.27 26.45 -28.14
N ILE A 334 -3.41 25.79 -26.99
CA ILE A 334 -2.84 24.47 -26.72
C ILE A 334 -3.95 23.48 -26.38
N GLU A 335 -4.00 22.36 -27.10
CA GLU A 335 -4.94 21.28 -26.83
C GLU A 335 -4.24 19.93 -26.65
N ALA A 336 -4.65 19.20 -25.62
CA ALA A 336 -4.17 17.84 -25.39
C ALA A 336 -5.03 16.82 -26.15
N LYS A 337 -4.40 16.04 -27.02
CA LYS A 337 -5.02 14.98 -27.82
C LYS A 337 -4.41 13.62 -27.47
N TRP A 338 -5.27 12.63 -27.36
CA TRP A 338 -4.83 11.26 -27.14
C TRP A 338 -4.20 10.67 -28.42
N SER A 339 -2.98 10.14 -28.29
CA SER A 339 -2.22 9.45 -29.33
C SER A 339 -1.99 8.00 -28.90
N PRO A 340 -2.63 6.99 -29.50
CA PRO A 340 -2.45 5.60 -29.08
C PRO A 340 -1.00 5.11 -29.22
N GLY A 341 -0.37 4.73 -28.10
CA GLY A 341 1.02 4.26 -28.11
C GLY A 341 1.23 2.88 -28.73
N HIS A 342 2.41 2.57 -29.27
CA HIS A 342 2.74 1.30 -29.94
C HIS A 342 1.81 0.91 -31.10
N MET A 343 1.32 1.90 -31.86
CA MET A 343 0.43 1.69 -33.01
C MET A 343 1.05 2.18 -34.33
N GLY A 344 2.37 2.42 -34.35
CA GLY A 344 3.09 2.88 -35.53
C GLY A 344 2.72 4.31 -35.94
N ILE A 345 2.40 5.17 -34.96
CA ILE A 345 2.26 6.61 -35.17
C ILE A 345 3.67 7.20 -35.02
N GLU A 346 4.26 7.68 -36.11
CA GLU A 346 5.67 8.10 -36.17
C GLU A 346 6.11 8.95 -34.98
N GLY A 347 5.37 10.04 -34.67
CA GLY A 347 5.71 10.91 -33.56
C GLY A 347 5.65 10.24 -32.19
N ASN A 348 4.72 9.30 -31.98
CA ASN A 348 4.61 8.55 -30.73
C ASN A 348 5.73 7.51 -30.59
N GLU A 349 6.04 6.78 -31.67
CA GLU A 349 7.15 5.81 -31.66
C GLU A 349 8.48 6.52 -31.41
N GLU A 350 8.67 7.73 -31.97
CA GLU A 350 9.87 8.52 -31.70
C GLU A 350 9.91 9.03 -30.25
N ALA A 351 8.78 9.46 -29.68
CA ALA A 351 8.71 9.86 -28.28
C ALA A 351 9.01 8.68 -27.33
N ASP A 352 8.46 7.48 -27.60
CA ASP A 352 8.75 6.24 -26.85
C ASP A 352 10.24 5.88 -26.93
N ARG A 353 10.81 5.90 -28.15
CA ARG A 353 12.24 5.64 -28.37
C ARG A 353 13.11 6.62 -27.58
N LEU A 354 12.76 7.91 -27.61
CA LEU A 354 13.46 8.94 -26.84
C LEU A 354 13.28 8.78 -25.33
N ALA A 355 12.13 8.34 -24.86
CA ALA A 355 11.87 8.10 -23.44
C ALA A 355 12.69 6.91 -22.92
N ASN A 356 12.74 5.85 -23.70
CA ASN A 356 13.56 4.66 -23.47
C ASN A 356 15.06 5.00 -23.42
N ASP A 357 15.53 5.82 -24.36
CA ASP A 357 16.89 6.36 -24.32
C ASP A 357 17.10 7.29 -23.11
N GLY A 358 16.09 8.10 -22.77
CA GLY A 358 16.11 9.09 -21.71
C GLY A 358 16.25 8.44 -20.34
N ALA A 359 15.60 7.29 -20.11
CA ALA A 359 15.70 6.54 -18.86
C ALA A 359 17.15 6.08 -18.58
N MET A 360 17.96 5.87 -19.62
CA MET A 360 19.37 5.49 -19.54
C MET A 360 20.32 6.69 -19.75
N GLY A 361 19.78 7.89 -19.88
CA GLY A 361 20.52 9.10 -20.24
C GLY A 361 21.00 9.89 -19.03
N MET A 362 21.36 11.16 -19.28
CA MET A 362 21.68 12.09 -18.20
C MET A 362 20.42 12.51 -17.45
N MET A 363 20.55 12.63 -16.13
CA MET A 363 19.49 13.18 -15.30
C MET A 363 19.26 14.67 -15.62
N ASP A 364 17.99 15.01 -15.80
CA ASP A 364 17.52 16.37 -16.05
C ASP A 364 17.85 17.29 -14.85
N ARG A 365 17.74 18.60 -15.03
CA ARG A 365 18.06 19.61 -14.02
C ARG A 365 16.80 20.17 -13.36
N GLY A 366 16.98 20.73 -12.17
CA GLY A 366 15.90 21.39 -11.42
C GLY A 366 14.90 20.38 -10.88
N LEU A 367 13.61 20.73 -10.82
CA LEU A 367 12.59 19.93 -10.12
C LEU A 367 12.46 18.48 -10.62
N ALA A 368 12.81 18.20 -11.88
CA ALA A 368 12.81 16.85 -12.45
C ALA A 368 13.81 15.89 -11.78
N ASN A 369 14.87 16.41 -11.14
CA ASN A 369 15.85 15.60 -10.41
C ASN A 369 15.54 15.45 -8.91
N THR A 370 14.36 15.87 -8.47
CA THR A 370 13.94 15.75 -7.08
C THR A 370 12.95 14.61 -6.91
N PRO A 371 12.91 13.94 -5.74
CA PRO A 371 11.89 12.92 -5.47
C PRO A 371 10.48 13.45 -5.72
N THR A 372 9.64 12.66 -6.38
CA THR A 372 8.23 13.01 -6.61
C THR A 372 7.33 12.53 -5.47
N VAL A 373 6.11 13.08 -5.38
CA VAL A 373 5.13 12.65 -4.36
C VAL A 373 4.72 11.19 -4.55
N SER A 374 4.63 10.69 -5.78
CA SER A 374 4.42 9.27 -6.08
C SER A 374 5.59 8.43 -5.55
N GLY A 375 6.84 8.87 -5.76
CA GLY A 375 8.04 8.19 -5.33
C GLY A 375 8.16 8.07 -3.83
N VAL A 376 7.99 9.17 -3.10
CA VAL A 376 8.03 9.14 -1.63
C VAL A 376 6.86 8.33 -1.03
N ARG A 377 5.72 8.21 -1.73
CA ARG A 377 4.63 7.28 -1.34
C ARG A 377 5.06 5.83 -1.52
N SER A 378 5.85 5.51 -2.54
CA SER A 378 6.44 4.18 -2.73
C SER A 378 7.46 3.87 -1.64
N SER A 379 8.38 4.79 -1.31
CA SER A 379 9.30 4.63 -0.17
C SER A 379 8.55 4.45 1.15
N TYR A 380 7.47 5.20 1.37
CA TYR A 380 6.60 5.00 2.54
C TYR A 380 6.01 3.58 2.62
N ARG A 381 5.54 3.03 1.49
CA ARG A 381 4.99 1.66 1.43
C ARG A 381 6.07 0.64 1.73
N GLU A 382 7.27 0.82 1.18
CA GLU A 382 8.42 -0.05 1.43
C GLU A 382 8.80 -0.06 2.91
N LEU A 383 8.95 1.11 3.54
CA LEU A 383 9.21 1.22 4.98
C LEU A 383 8.11 0.56 5.83
N CYS A 384 6.85 0.63 5.40
CA CYS A 384 5.76 -0.08 6.07
C CYS A 384 5.88 -1.59 5.94
N THR A 385 6.34 -2.11 4.78
CA THR A 385 6.61 -3.53 4.56
C THR A 385 7.81 -3.98 5.39
N GLN A 386 8.90 -3.21 5.43
CA GLN A 386 10.06 -3.50 6.27
C GLN A 386 9.69 -3.58 7.76
N ALA A 387 8.77 -2.72 8.23
CA ALA A 387 8.23 -2.83 9.58
C ALA A 387 7.38 -4.11 9.77
N GLU A 388 6.61 -4.55 8.76
CA GLU A 388 5.92 -5.85 8.85
C GLU A 388 6.93 -7.01 8.94
N ASP A 389 7.96 -7.00 8.09
CA ASP A 389 8.97 -8.05 7.99
C ASP A 389 9.84 -8.13 9.25
N CYS A 390 10.24 -6.99 9.82
CA CYS A 390 11.01 -6.93 11.05
C CYS A 390 10.24 -7.58 12.21
N TRP A 391 8.97 -7.21 12.39
CA TRP A 391 8.13 -7.83 13.42
C TRP A 391 7.92 -9.32 13.15
N TRP A 392 7.67 -9.71 11.90
CA TRP A 392 7.44 -11.09 11.52
C TRP A 392 8.67 -11.97 11.73
N GLY A 393 9.86 -11.44 11.43
CA GLY A 393 11.14 -12.12 11.59
C GLY A 393 11.37 -12.63 13.00
N GLU A 394 11.04 -11.81 14.01
CA GLU A 394 11.05 -12.21 15.42
C GLU A 394 9.84 -13.07 15.79
N ALA A 395 8.63 -12.62 15.46
CA ALA A 395 7.39 -13.25 15.91
C ALA A 395 7.23 -14.70 15.41
N ARG A 396 7.68 -15.00 14.18
CA ARG A 396 7.56 -16.34 13.58
C ARG A 396 8.34 -17.42 14.35
N THR A 397 9.37 -17.05 15.10
CA THR A 397 10.17 -17.98 15.92
C THR A 397 9.38 -18.58 17.08
N THR A 398 8.28 -17.93 17.46
CA THR A 398 7.41 -18.37 18.57
C THR A 398 6.26 -19.27 18.11
N LEU A 399 6.16 -19.56 16.81
CA LEU A 399 5.09 -20.37 16.22
C LEU A 399 5.32 -21.85 16.49
N SER A 400 4.24 -22.60 16.68
CA SER A 400 4.31 -24.06 16.79
C SER A 400 4.79 -24.69 15.48
N SER A 401 5.43 -25.85 15.56
CA SER A 401 5.86 -26.64 14.38
C SER A 401 4.68 -26.91 13.44
N THR A 402 3.50 -27.24 14.00
CA THR A 402 2.26 -27.47 13.23
C THR A 402 1.85 -26.26 12.42
N TYR A 403 1.88 -25.05 13.00
CA TYR A 403 1.48 -23.83 12.29
C TYR A 403 2.57 -23.38 11.31
N SER A 404 3.86 -23.54 11.66
CA SER A 404 4.99 -23.24 10.79
C SER A 404 5.03 -24.10 9.52
N ALA A 405 4.50 -25.33 9.56
CA ALA A 405 4.39 -26.21 8.39
C ALA A 405 3.50 -25.64 7.26
N TRP A 406 2.67 -24.64 7.56
CA TRP A 406 1.86 -23.93 6.56
C TRP A 406 2.65 -22.85 5.80
N HIS A 407 3.91 -22.61 6.16
CA HIS A 407 4.75 -21.53 5.64
C HIS A 407 4.03 -20.16 5.65
N PRO A 408 3.53 -19.72 6.82
CA PRO A 408 2.77 -18.48 6.90
C PRO A 408 3.63 -17.27 6.50
N SER A 409 3.02 -16.36 5.76
CA SER A 409 3.52 -14.99 5.59
C SER A 409 2.61 -14.01 6.32
N TYR A 410 3.20 -12.92 6.79
CA TYR A 410 2.48 -11.86 7.48
C TYR A 410 2.31 -10.64 6.59
N SER A 411 1.10 -10.11 6.54
CA SER A 411 0.80 -8.82 5.94
C SER A 411 -0.43 -8.23 6.59
N THR A 412 -0.51 -6.90 6.62
CA THR A 412 -1.74 -6.20 7.03
C THR A 412 -2.72 -5.98 5.87
N ARG A 413 -2.50 -6.61 4.70
CA ARG A 413 -3.52 -6.74 3.66
C ARG A 413 -4.64 -7.67 4.13
N GLU A 414 -5.83 -7.52 3.57
CA GLU A 414 -6.95 -8.41 3.91
C GLU A 414 -6.67 -9.84 3.41
N PRO A 415 -6.64 -10.85 4.31
CA PRO A 415 -6.53 -12.24 3.89
C PRO A 415 -7.79 -12.65 3.13
N ARG A 416 -7.61 -13.34 1.99
CA ARG A 416 -8.74 -13.79 1.15
C ARG A 416 -9.64 -14.75 1.91
N GLU A 417 -9.09 -15.54 2.83
CA GLU A 417 -9.85 -16.49 3.64
C GLU A 417 -10.86 -15.83 4.56
N LEU A 418 -10.79 -14.51 4.81
CA LEU A 418 -11.80 -13.80 5.60
C LEU A 418 -13.14 -13.65 4.87
N SER A 419 -13.21 -13.95 3.57
CA SER A 419 -14.47 -14.05 2.82
C SER A 419 -15.23 -15.35 3.12
N LEU A 420 -14.58 -16.35 3.71
CA LEU A 420 -15.21 -17.63 4.02
C LEU A 420 -16.38 -17.45 5.01
N PRO A 421 -17.44 -18.26 4.87
CA PRO A 421 -18.45 -18.39 5.92
C PRO A 421 -17.79 -18.69 7.27
N ARG A 422 -18.26 -18.07 8.34
CA ARG A 422 -17.57 -18.07 9.63
C ARG A 422 -17.32 -19.46 10.21
N GLY A 423 -18.30 -20.36 10.09
CA GLY A 423 -18.14 -21.76 10.48
C GLY A 423 -17.07 -22.50 9.68
N VAL A 424 -16.91 -22.18 8.38
CA VAL A 424 -15.85 -22.75 7.52
C VAL A 424 -14.48 -22.17 7.90
N LEU A 425 -14.41 -20.84 8.06
CA LEU A 425 -13.20 -20.16 8.52
C LEU A 425 -12.72 -20.71 9.87
N HIS A 426 -13.64 -20.98 10.79
CA HIS A 426 -13.33 -21.60 12.07
C HIS A 426 -12.58 -22.92 11.92
N ARG A 427 -13.05 -23.80 11.03
CA ARG A 427 -12.41 -25.10 10.78
C ARG A 427 -11.01 -24.93 10.22
N LEU A 428 -10.85 -24.05 9.23
CA LEU A 428 -9.54 -23.77 8.64
C LEU A 428 -8.55 -23.28 9.71
N LEU A 429 -8.97 -22.33 10.55
CA LEU A 429 -8.11 -21.78 11.59
C LEU A 429 -7.79 -22.81 12.69
N ALA A 430 -8.75 -23.67 13.05
CA ALA A 430 -8.51 -24.79 13.95
C ALA A 430 -7.49 -25.77 13.37
N MET A 431 -7.63 -26.16 12.09
CA MET A 431 -6.67 -27.02 11.38
C MET A 431 -5.26 -26.41 11.37
N ARG A 432 -5.16 -25.10 11.07
CA ARG A 432 -3.87 -24.39 11.02
C ARG A 432 -3.18 -24.35 12.38
N THR A 433 -3.94 -23.94 13.41
CA THR A 433 -3.37 -23.64 14.72
C THR A 433 -3.25 -24.86 15.64
N GLY A 434 -4.04 -25.91 15.39
CA GLY A 434 -4.21 -27.02 16.33
C GLY A 434 -5.05 -26.66 17.55
N HIS A 435 -5.70 -25.50 17.56
CA HIS A 435 -6.62 -25.07 18.62
C HIS A 435 -8.06 -25.27 18.13
N GLY A 436 -8.64 -26.41 18.47
CA GLY A 436 -9.92 -26.90 17.98
C GLY A 436 -10.48 -28.02 18.84
N ASP A 437 -11.60 -28.58 18.42
CA ASP A 437 -12.14 -29.83 18.99
C ASP A 437 -11.27 -31.02 18.57
N PHE A 438 -10.11 -31.15 19.21
CA PHE A 438 -9.09 -32.16 18.95
C PHE A 438 -8.67 -32.82 20.26
N ALA A 439 -8.40 -34.12 20.22
CA ALA A 439 -8.06 -34.91 21.40
C ALA A 439 -6.84 -34.33 22.15
N ASP A 440 -5.76 -34.01 21.43
CA ASP A 440 -4.57 -33.36 21.99
C ASP A 440 -4.90 -32.02 22.66
N TYR A 441 -5.72 -31.18 22.02
CA TYR A 441 -6.14 -29.89 22.56
C TYR A 441 -6.88 -30.06 23.89
N HIS A 442 -7.90 -30.92 23.95
CA HIS A 442 -8.68 -31.13 25.18
C HIS A 442 -7.84 -31.70 26.32
N ARG A 443 -6.90 -32.61 26.03
CA ARG A 443 -5.95 -33.13 27.03
C ARG A 443 -5.03 -32.05 27.58
N ARG A 444 -4.40 -31.25 26.71
CA ARG A 444 -3.49 -30.16 27.12
C ARG A 444 -4.18 -29.14 28.02
N PHE A 445 -5.46 -28.85 27.77
CA PHE A 445 -6.24 -27.88 28.53
C PHE A 445 -7.16 -28.50 29.60
N LYS A 446 -7.06 -29.83 29.83
CA LYS A 446 -7.79 -30.58 30.87
C LYS A 446 -9.32 -30.36 30.84
N HIS A 447 -9.92 -30.43 29.66
CA HIS A 447 -11.37 -30.35 29.55
C HIS A 447 -12.02 -31.73 29.78
N GLY A 448 -13.00 -31.83 30.69
CA GLY A 448 -13.54 -33.11 31.19
C GLY A 448 -14.54 -33.83 30.26
N ASP A 449 -15.45 -33.10 29.61
CA ASP A 449 -16.66 -33.70 29.02
C ASP A 449 -16.68 -33.72 27.48
N ASN A 450 -15.50 -33.72 26.82
CA ASN A 450 -15.45 -33.59 25.36
C ASN A 450 -15.29 -34.93 24.66
N GLN A 451 -16.01 -35.08 23.55
CA GLN A 451 -15.91 -36.26 22.71
C GLN A 451 -14.59 -36.26 21.93
N LEU A 452 -13.60 -37.04 22.40
CA LEU A 452 -12.25 -37.06 21.82
C LEU A 452 -12.14 -37.86 20.51
N ARG A 453 -13.13 -38.71 20.22
CA ARG A 453 -13.13 -39.63 19.08
C ARG A 453 -14.21 -39.27 18.07
N CYS A 454 -13.90 -39.47 16.81
CA CYS A 454 -14.85 -39.42 15.70
C CYS A 454 -15.71 -40.69 15.69
N THR A 455 -16.85 -40.65 14.98
CA THR A 455 -17.71 -41.83 14.75
C THR A 455 -16.96 -42.98 14.06
N CYS A 456 -15.87 -42.69 13.34
CA CYS A 456 -14.98 -43.74 12.78
C CYS A 456 -14.07 -44.41 13.82
N GLY A 457 -14.20 -44.08 15.12
CA GLY A 457 -13.43 -44.67 16.22
C GLY A 457 -12.05 -44.04 16.46
N GLN A 458 -11.52 -43.26 15.51
CA GLN A 458 -10.22 -42.61 15.61
C GLN A 458 -10.27 -41.30 16.40
N GLU A 459 -9.14 -40.91 16.99
CA GLU A 459 -9.04 -39.63 17.71
C GLU A 459 -9.13 -38.43 16.78
N LYS A 460 -9.76 -37.36 17.27
CA LYS A 460 -9.87 -36.10 16.54
C LYS A 460 -8.51 -35.40 16.50
N GLU A 461 -7.95 -35.30 15.30
CA GLU A 461 -6.72 -34.55 14.99
C GLU A 461 -7.00 -33.37 14.05
N PRO A 462 -6.09 -32.37 13.95
CA PRO A 462 -6.24 -31.23 13.04
C PRO A 462 -6.60 -31.61 11.61
N PHE A 463 -5.97 -32.66 11.06
CA PHE A 463 -6.20 -33.12 9.69
C PHE A 463 -7.15 -34.32 9.58
N HIS A 464 -7.88 -34.64 10.66
CA HIS A 464 -8.72 -35.83 10.71
C HIS A 464 -9.80 -35.86 9.62
N PHE A 465 -10.29 -34.69 9.17
CA PHE A 465 -11.19 -34.58 8.00
C PHE A 465 -10.67 -35.38 6.79
N PHE A 466 -9.38 -35.28 6.48
CA PHE A 466 -8.77 -35.92 5.32
C PHE A 466 -8.36 -37.38 5.58
N LYS A 467 -8.18 -37.75 6.86
CA LYS A 467 -7.75 -39.09 7.28
C LYS A 467 -8.92 -40.02 7.63
N CYS A 468 -10.11 -39.49 7.92
CA CYS A 468 -11.26 -40.27 8.35
C CYS A 468 -11.69 -41.26 7.24
N PRO A 469 -11.74 -42.58 7.52
CA PRO A 469 -12.18 -43.58 6.53
C PRO A 469 -13.58 -43.30 5.99
N ILE A 470 -14.54 -43.03 6.88
CA ILE A 470 -15.94 -42.72 6.52
C ILE A 470 -16.00 -41.49 5.60
N ASN A 471 -15.24 -40.44 5.90
CA ASN A 471 -15.25 -39.24 5.06
C ASN A 471 -14.62 -39.49 3.68
N ASN A 472 -13.59 -40.34 3.64
CA ASN A 472 -12.87 -40.66 2.42
C ASN A 472 -13.70 -41.47 1.41
N GLU A 473 -14.79 -42.11 1.83
CA GLU A 473 -15.77 -42.72 0.91
C GLU A 473 -16.41 -41.66 -0.01
N THR A 474 -16.58 -40.42 0.48
CA THR A 474 -17.12 -39.30 -0.31
C THR A 474 -16.07 -38.57 -1.15
N ARG A 475 -14.80 -39.01 -1.14
CA ARG A 475 -13.67 -38.29 -1.77
C ARG A 475 -13.89 -38.00 -3.25
N GLY A 476 -14.54 -38.92 -3.98
CA GLY A 476 -14.84 -38.74 -5.40
C GLY A 476 -15.71 -37.50 -5.70
N GLN A 477 -16.43 -37.00 -4.69
CA GLN A 477 -17.29 -35.81 -4.81
C GLN A 477 -16.57 -34.51 -4.41
N TRP A 478 -15.33 -34.60 -3.92
CA TRP A 478 -14.59 -33.43 -3.45
C TRP A 478 -14.13 -32.55 -4.61
N PRO A 479 -14.17 -31.22 -4.46
CA PRO A 479 -13.70 -30.33 -5.51
C PRO A 479 -12.20 -30.52 -5.75
N THR A 480 -11.82 -30.71 -7.02
CA THR A 480 -10.42 -31.00 -7.41
C THR A 480 -9.80 -32.20 -6.68
N ALA A 481 -10.62 -33.23 -6.41
CA ALA A 481 -10.24 -34.41 -5.62
C ALA A 481 -8.83 -34.94 -5.97
N PRO A 482 -7.99 -35.24 -4.96
CA PRO A 482 -6.68 -35.84 -5.18
C PRO A 482 -6.83 -37.25 -5.77
N ARG A 483 -5.99 -37.58 -6.76
CA ARG A 483 -6.00 -38.88 -7.45
C ARG A 483 -5.66 -40.05 -6.54
N SER A 484 -4.84 -39.81 -5.52
CA SER A 484 -4.44 -40.80 -4.51
C SER A 484 -4.91 -40.38 -3.11
N ALA A 485 -4.91 -41.33 -2.18
CA ALA A 485 -5.20 -41.03 -0.79
C ALA A 485 -4.17 -40.05 -0.21
N ILE A 486 -4.66 -39.05 0.51
CA ILE A 486 -3.83 -38.15 1.28
C ILE A 486 -3.35 -38.92 2.52
N THR A 487 -2.07 -39.26 2.56
CA THR A 487 -1.46 -40.01 3.65
C THR A 487 -0.57 -39.15 4.54
N THR A 488 -0.11 -38.00 4.03
CA THR A 488 0.79 -37.11 4.77
C THR A 488 0.18 -35.75 5.09
N THR A 489 0.69 -35.12 6.15
CA THR A 489 0.36 -33.74 6.52
C THR A 489 0.68 -32.76 5.39
N TRP A 490 1.82 -32.93 4.73
CA TRP A 490 2.24 -32.05 3.65
C TRP A 490 1.28 -32.11 2.45
N GLN A 491 0.86 -33.32 2.04
CA GLN A 491 -0.14 -33.49 0.99
C GLN A 491 -1.47 -32.80 1.36
N THR A 492 -1.86 -32.88 2.63
CA THR A 492 -3.05 -32.21 3.16
C THR A 492 -2.95 -30.69 3.01
N ILE A 493 -1.84 -30.10 3.49
CA ILE A 493 -1.60 -28.65 3.42
C ILE A 493 -1.58 -28.18 1.97
N MET A 494 -0.89 -28.89 1.08
CA MET A 494 -0.86 -28.56 -0.35
C MET A 494 -2.24 -28.60 -1.00
N TYR A 495 -3.05 -29.61 -0.67
CA TYR A 495 -4.41 -29.70 -1.17
C TYR A 495 -5.27 -28.53 -0.69
N ILE A 496 -5.20 -28.18 0.61
CA ILE A 496 -5.90 -27.03 1.16
C ILE A 496 -5.43 -25.73 0.48
N HIS A 497 -4.12 -25.54 0.27
CA HIS A 497 -3.59 -24.38 -0.47
C HIS A 497 -4.15 -24.27 -1.89
N LYS A 498 -4.30 -25.40 -2.60
CA LYS A 498 -4.93 -25.45 -3.92
C LYS A 498 -6.39 -24.97 -3.87
N LEU A 499 -7.16 -25.45 -2.89
CA LEU A 499 -8.56 -25.05 -2.70
C LEU A 499 -8.69 -23.57 -2.34
N LEU A 500 -7.81 -23.03 -1.49
CA LEU A 500 -7.87 -21.64 -1.03
C LEU A 500 -7.45 -20.61 -2.08
N ARG A 501 -7.05 -21.03 -3.30
CA ARG A 501 -6.91 -20.11 -4.45
C ARG A 501 -8.23 -19.43 -4.78
N ALA A 502 -9.34 -20.15 -4.60
CA ALA A 502 -10.70 -19.66 -4.65
C ALA A 502 -11.43 -20.13 -3.38
N PRO A 503 -11.49 -19.32 -2.30
CA PRO A 503 -11.93 -19.76 -0.97
C PRO A 503 -13.27 -20.52 -0.94
N ASP A 504 -14.22 -20.17 -1.80
CA ASP A 504 -15.51 -20.86 -1.91
C ASP A 504 -15.38 -22.35 -2.21
N THR A 505 -14.29 -22.77 -2.88
CA THR A 505 -13.98 -24.18 -3.15
C THR A 505 -13.72 -24.97 -1.86
N PHE A 506 -13.09 -24.34 -0.87
CA PHE A 506 -12.88 -24.97 0.45
C PHE A 506 -14.20 -25.04 1.25
N ALA A 507 -15.05 -24.01 1.14
CA ALA A 507 -16.38 -24.05 1.73
C ALA A 507 -17.24 -25.17 1.11
N GLU A 508 -17.16 -25.33 -0.21
CA GLU A 508 -17.85 -26.38 -0.96
C GLU A 508 -17.40 -27.78 -0.54
N LEU A 509 -16.09 -27.99 -0.34
CA LEU A 509 -15.55 -29.25 0.20
C LEU A 509 -16.21 -29.63 1.53
N LEU A 510 -16.29 -28.68 2.47
CA LEU A 510 -16.89 -28.95 3.78
C LEU A 510 -18.41 -29.17 3.69
N ARG A 511 -19.08 -28.53 2.73
CA ARG A 511 -20.52 -28.68 2.48
C ARG A 511 -20.85 -30.05 1.90
N VAL A 512 -20.15 -30.47 0.84
CA VAL A 512 -20.43 -31.73 0.12
C VAL A 512 -20.11 -32.94 1.00
N SER A 513 -18.97 -32.90 1.71
CA SER A 513 -18.57 -34.00 2.59
C SER A 513 -19.52 -34.21 3.78
N LYS A 514 -20.28 -33.17 4.19
CA LYS A 514 -21.11 -33.16 5.40
C LYS A 514 -20.36 -33.66 6.66
N PHE A 515 -19.03 -33.59 6.65
CA PHE A 515 -18.20 -34.24 7.65
C PHE A 515 -18.52 -33.71 9.05
N TYR A 516 -18.54 -32.39 9.19
CA TYR A 516 -18.75 -31.71 10.46
C TYR A 516 -20.22 -31.63 10.90
N THR A 517 -21.14 -32.19 10.12
CA THR A 517 -22.58 -32.24 10.45
C THR A 517 -23.10 -33.66 10.63
N GLN A 518 -22.54 -34.66 9.94
CA GLN A 518 -23.02 -36.05 9.95
C GLN A 518 -21.97 -37.06 10.43
N VAL A 519 -20.69 -36.88 10.10
CA VAL A 519 -19.65 -37.89 10.40
C VAL A 519 -18.97 -37.62 11.74
N CYS A 520 -18.56 -36.38 11.97
CA CYS A 520 -17.83 -35.94 13.15
C CYS A 520 -18.36 -34.57 13.59
N PRO A 521 -19.60 -34.51 14.13
CA PRO A 521 -20.14 -33.26 14.65
C PRO A 521 -19.32 -32.78 15.86
N LEU A 522 -19.32 -31.45 16.05
CA LEU A 522 -18.80 -30.86 17.29
C LEU A 522 -19.71 -31.27 18.44
N TYR A 523 -19.11 -31.61 19.59
CA TYR A 523 -19.79 -31.76 20.86
C TYR A 523 -19.24 -30.74 21.85
#